data_AF-A0A0F9GIJ8-F1
#
_entry.id   AF-A0A0F9GIJ8-F1
#
_cell.length_a   1.000
_cell.length_b   1.000
_cell.length_c   1.000
_cell.angle_alpha   90.00
_cell.angle_beta   90.00
_cell.angle_gamma   90.00
#
_symmetry.space_group_name_H-M   'P 1'
#
loop_
_entity.id
_entity.type
_entity.pdbx_description
1 polymer ?
#
loop_
_entity_poly.entity_id
_entity_poly.type
_entity_poly.pdbx_seq_one_letter_code
_entity_poly.pdbx_strand_id
1 'polypeptide(L)'
;MSEECNSLVGYAINPDSELFNLFNNSGVRGLGKHAIIDAIERGANNLLCFDGKLPKLYAQYGFVITDVQCWNDHYAPENWNYKKYGHPNVIQMRIQ
;
A
#
# COMPACT_ATOMS: atom_id res chain seq x y z
N MET A 1 -15.12 -2.94 -31.07
CA MET A 1 -14.04 -3.48 -30.23
C MET A 1 -13.77 -2.47 -29.14
N SER A 2 -14.18 -2.78 -27.91
CA SER A 2 -13.96 -1.95 -26.73
C SER A 2 -12.46 -1.77 -26.51
N GLU A 3 -11.99 -0.52 -26.45
CA GLU A 3 -10.68 -0.22 -25.89
C GLU A 3 -10.65 -0.75 -24.46
N GLU A 4 -9.81 -1.76 -24.23
CA GLU A 4 -9.45 -2.21 -22.91
C GLU A 4 -8.76 -1.03 -22.22
N CYS A 5 -9.47 -0.36 -21.30
CA CYS A 5 -8.90 0.75 -20.56
C CYS A 5 -7.81 0.18 -19.64
N ASN A 6 -6.57 0.17 -20.11
CA ASN A 6 -5.39 -0.20 -19.32
C ASN A 6 -5.25 0.81 -18.19
N SER A 7 -5.90 0.55 -17.04
CA SER A 7 -5.81 1.45 -15.90
C SER A 7 -4.39 1.40 -15.33
N LEU A 8 -3.61 2.45 -15.57
CA LEU A 8 -2.22 2.57 -15.12
C LEU A 8 -2.11 3.02 -13.66
N VAL A 9 -3.23 3.35 -13.01
CA VAL A 9 -3.31 3.71 -11.59
C VAL A 9 -4.52 3.02 -11.01
N GLY A 10 -4.39 2.42 -9.84
CA GLY A 10 -5.48 1.68 -9.25
C GLY A 10 -5.16 1.16 -7.87
N TYR A 11 -6.18 0.57 -7.26
CA TYR A 11 -6.15 -0.09 -5.98
C TYR A 11 -7.38 -1.00 -5.86
N ALA A 12 -7.43 -1.81 -4.80
CA ALA A 12 -8.61 -2.55 -4.40
C ALA A 12 -8.97 -2.24 -2.94
N ILE A 13 -10.26 -2.40 -2.61
CA ILE A 13 -10.77 -2.33 -1.24
C ILE A 13 -11.52 -3.64 -0.97
N ASN A 14 -11.23 -4.30 0.16
CA ASN A 14 -11.94 -5.52 0.56
C ASN A 14 -13.14 -5.17 1.47
N PRO A 15 -14.03 -6.13 1.79
CA PRO A 15 -15.17 -5.88 2.67
C PRO A 15 -14.81 -5.38 4.08
N ASP A 16 -13.58 -5.61 4.55
CA ASP A 16 -13.06 -5.12 5.82
C ASP A 16 -12.48 -3.70 5.75
N SER A 17 -12.75 -2.98 4.65
CA SER A 17 -12.25 -1.62 4.39
C SER A 17 -10.72 -1.53 4.30
N GLU A 18 -10.04 -2.62 3.97
CA GLU A 18 -8.60 -2.62 3.74
C GLU A 18 -8.28 -2.13 2.33
N LEU A 19 -7.42 -1.13 2.22
CA LEU A 19 -6.78 -0.73 0.98
C LEU A 19 -5.60 -1.66 0.68
N PHE A 20 -5.65 -2.35 -0.47
CA PHE A 20 -4.57 -3.20 -0.94
C PHE A 20 -4.34 -3.06 -2.45
N ASN A 21 -3.20 -3.54 -2.94
CA ASN A 21 -2.80 -3.45 -4.34
C ASN A 21 -2.82 -2.03 -4.94
N LEU A 22 -2.50 -1.00 -4.16
CA LEU A 22 -2.36 0.37 -4.70
C LEU A 22 -1.12 0.47 -5.58
N PHE A 23 -1.29 0.90 -6.83
CA PHE A 23 -0.19 1.08 -7.78
C PHE A 23 -0.34 2.35 -8.62
N ASN A 24 0.79 2.84 -9.11
CA ASN A 24 0.87 3.89 -10.12
C ASN A 24 1.98 3.54 -11.12
N ASN A 25 1.58 3.04 -12.29
CA ASN A 25 2.42 2.70 -13.42
C ASN A 25 2.23 3.67 -14.61
N SER A 26 1.60 4.82 -14.39
CA SER A 26 1.31 5.82 -15.44
C SER A 26 2.52 6.65 -15.88
N GLY A 27 3.62 6.61 -15.13
CA GLY A 27 4.75 7.55 -15.27
C GLY A 27 4.45 8.96 -14.71
N VAL A 28 3.20 9.27 -14.35
CA VAL A 28 2.81 10.57 -13.79
C VAL A 28 3.01 10.57 -12.28
N ARG A 29 3.91 11.43 -11.81
CA ARG A 29 4.18 11.60 -10.37
C ARG A 29 2.95 12.16 -9.66
N GLY A 30 2.60 11.57 -8.51
CA GLY A 30 1.53 12.06 -7.65
C GLY A 30 0.15 11.43 -7.88
N LEU A 31 -0.07 10.63 -8.93
CA LEU A 31 -1.36 9.95 -9.10
C LEU A 31 -1.62 8.88 -8.04
N GLY A 32 -0.58 8.21 -7.52
CA GLY A 32 -0.74 7.31 -6.37
C GLY A 32 -1.29 8.02 -5.12
N LYS A 33 -1.02 9.32 -4.95
CA LYS A 33 -1.59 10.13 -3.85
C LYS A 33 -3.08 10.38 -4.05
N HIS A 34 -3.50 10.64 -5.29
CA HIS A 34 -4.92 10.78 -5.63
C HIS A 34 -5.66 9.46 -5.45
N ALA A 35 -5.02 8.34 -5.80
CA ALA A 35 -5.56 7.01 -5.54
C ALA A 35 -5.78 6.73 -4.04
N ILE A 36 -4.90 7.20 -3.15
CA ILE A 36 -5.11 7.09 -1.69
C ILE A 36 -6.35 7.90 -1.27
N ILE A 37 -6.50 9.13 -1.77
CA ILE A 37 -7.65 9.99 -1.44
C ILE A 37 -8.96 9.33 -1.91
N ASP A 38 -9.02 8.92 -3.18
CA ASP A 38 -10.20 8.25 -3.76
C ASP A 38 -10.50 6.94 -3.02
N ALA A 39 -9.48 6.18 -2.56
CA ALA A 39 -9.70 4.97 -1.77
C ALA A 39 -10.36 5.26 -0.42
N ILE A 40 -9.91 6.30 0.28
CA ILE A 40 -10.50 6.73 1.56
C ILE A 40 -11.96 7.16 1.34
N GLU A 41 -12.22 7.96 0.29
CA GLU A 41 -13.57 8.39 -0.09
C GLU A 41 -14.50 7.20 -0.42
N ARG A 42 -13.94 6.10 -0.93
CA ARG A 42 -14.66 4.84 -1.19
C ARG A 42 -14.74 3.90 0.02
N GLY A 43 -14.30 4.33 1.20
CA GLY A 43 -14.49 3.61 2.45
C GLY A 43 -13.30 2.77 2.91
N ALA A 44 -12.12 2.94 2.31
CA ALA A 44 -10.89 2.36 2.89
C ALA A 44 -10.56 3.08 4.20
N ASN A 45 -10.32 2.31 5.26
CA ASN A 45 -9.97 2.84 6.58
C ASN A 45 -8.76 2.13 7.22
N ASN A 46 -8.22 1.11 6.56
CA ASN A 46 -7.03 0.41 7.04
C ASN A 46 -6.18 -0.11 5.89
N LEU A 47 -4.91 -0.41 6.15
CA LEU A 47 -3.98 -1.00 5.18
C LEU A 47 -2.80 -1.68 5.87
N LEU A 48 -2.17 -2.58 5.15
CA LEU A 48 -0.84 -3.10 5.42
C LEU A 48 0.19 -2.47 4.48
N CYS A 49 1.36 -2.11 5.00
CA CYS A 49 2.48 -1.66 4.18
C CYS A 49 3.82 -2.06 4.79
N PHE A 50 4.83 -2.23 3.94
CA PHE A 50 6.21 -2.37 4.43
C PHE A 50 6.67 -1.07 5.08
N ASP A 51 7.54 -1.21 6.09
CA ASP A 51 8.15 -0.09 6.79
C ASP A 51 9.01 0.83 5.88
N GLY A 52 9.61 1.86 6.49
CA GLY A 52 10.41 2.85 5.78
C GLY A 52 9.58 4.02 5.24
N LYS A 53 9.34 4.07 3.92
CA LYS A 53 8.74 5.26 3.28
C LYS A 53 7.22 5.28 3.29
N LEU A 54 6.59 4.11 3.20
CA LEU A 54 5.13 4.00 3.05
C LEU A 54 4.37 4.49 4.30
N PRO A 55 4.77 4.15 5.54
CA PRO A 55 4.06 4.66 6.72
C PRO A 55 4.06 6.20 6.79
N LYS A 56 5.18 6.83 6.39
CA LYS A 56 5.27 8.31 6.33
C LYS A 56 4.39 8.91 5.24
N LEU A 57 4.15 8.19 4.15
CA LEU A 57 3.23 8.61 3.09
C LEU A 57 1.79 8.51 3.61
N TYR A 58 1.38 7.36 4.15
CA TYR A 58 0.02 7.14 4.62
C TYR A 58 -0.34 8.00 5.83
N ALA A 59 0.60 8.30 6.71
CA ALA A 59 0.39 9.23 7.83
C ALA A 59 -0.03 10.65 7.39
N GLN A 60 0.32 11.08 6.17
CA GLN A 60 -0.15 12.37 5.62
C GLN A 60 -1.66 12.38 5.33
N TYR A 61 -2.30 11.22 5.31
CA TYR A 61 -3.72 11.03 5.03
C TYR A 61 -4.51 10.56 6.26
N GLY A 62 -3.96 10.72 7.46
CA GLY A 62 -4.65 10.39 8.71
C GLY A 62 -4.53 8.94 9.17
N PHE A 63 -3.80 8.08 8.43
CA PHE A 63 -3.49 6.74 8.91
C PHE A 63 -2.50 6.79 10.08
N VAL A 64 -2.82 6.10 11.16
CA VAL A 64 -1.95 5.89 12.32
C VAL A 64 -1.52 4.42 12.39
N ILE A 65 -0.31 4.17 12.89
CA ILE A 65 0.19 2.82 13.11
C ILE A 65 -0.62 2.17 14.24
N THR A 66 -1.15 0.97 14.00
CA THR A 66 -1.91 0.19 15.00
C THR A 66 -1.25 -1.13 15.36
N ASP A 67 -0.47 -1.72 14.46
CA ASP A 67 0.28 -2.95 14.73
C ASP A 67 1.56 -3.00 13.89
N VAL A 68 2.57 -3.74 14.38
CA VAL A 68 3.87 -3.95 13.73
C VAL A 68 4.22 -5.42 13.78
N GLN A 69 4.29 -6.04 12.62
CA GLN A 69 4.73 -7.41 12.44
C GLN A 69 6.19 -7.42 12.03
N CYS A 70 7.04 -7.98 12.89
CA CYS A 70 8.46 -8.12 12.60
C CYS A 70 8.68 -9.04 11.38
N TRP A 71 9.67 -8.71 10.55
CA TRP A 71 10.08 -9.57 9.46
C TRP A 71 10.37 -10.99 9.93
N ASN A 72 9.94 -11.97 9.13
CA ASN A 72 10.17 -13.38 9.38
C ASN A 72 10.69 -14.04 8.11
N ASP A 73 11.95 -14.50 8.15
CA ASP A 73 12.65 -15.13 7.02
C ASP A 73 11.94 -16.38 6.49
N HIS A 74 11.08 -17.02 7.28
CA HIS A 74 10.27 -18.15 6.82
C HIS A 74 9.35 -17.80 5.65
N TYR A 75 8.89 -16.54 5.57
CA TYR A 75 8.02 -16.05 4.51
C TYR A 75 8.78 -15.34 3.38
N ALA A 76 10.12 -15.25 3.49
CA ALA A 76 10.93 -14.65 2.45
C ALA A 76 10.90 -15.52 1.17
N PRO A 77 10.70 -14.93 -0.02
CA PRO A 77 10.88 -15.65 -1.27
C PRO A 77 12.30 -16.23 -1.38
N GLU A 78 12.45 -17.39 -2.03
CA GLU A 78 13.73 -18.09 -2.18
C GLU A 78 14.87 -17.18 -2.69
N ASN A 79 14.55 -16.24 -3.57
CA ASN A 79 15.49 -15.30 -4.18
C ASN A 79 15.41 -13.87 -3.60
N TRP A 80 15.02 -13.71 -2.33
CA TRP A 80 14.95 -12.40 -1.70
C TRP A 80 16.33 -11.72 -1.62
N ASN A 81 16.44 -10.51 -2.17
CA ASN A 81 17.68 -9.74 -2.15
C ASN A 81 17.80 -8.96 -0.85
N TYR A 82 18.30 -9.60 0.21
CA TYR A 82 18.50 -8.98 1.53
C TYR A 82 19.42 -7.76 1.49
N LYS A 83 20.39 -7.70 0.59
CA LYS A 83 21.26 -6.53 0.44
C LYS A 83 20.50 -5.30 -0.08
N LYS A 84 19.51 -5.51 -0.95
CA LYS A 84 18.72 -4.45 -1.57
C LYS A 84 17.49 -4.07 -0.73
N TYR A 85 16.78 -5.05 -0.19
CA TYR A 85 15.48 -4.85 0.46
C TYR A 85 15.51 -5.00 1.98
N GLY A 86 16.55 -5.60 2.56
CA GLY A 86 16.68 -5.80 4.00
C GLY A 86 15.63 -6.78 4.56
N HIS A 87 15.18 -6.50 5.78
CA HIS A 87 14.18 -7.26 6.55
C HIS A 87 13.05 -6.30 6.95
N PRO A 88 12.26 -5.79 5.99
CA PRO A 88 11.26 -4.75 6.27
C PRO A 88 10.11 -5.31 7.11
N ASN A 89 9.78 -4.64 8.21
CA ASN A 89 8.59 -5.00 8.97
C ASN A 89 7.32 -4.71 8.16
N VAL A 90 6.25 -5.42 8.48
CA VAL A 90 4.91 -5.16 7.96
C VAL A 90 4.15 -4.33 8.99
N ILE A 91 3.65 -3.17 8.57
CA ILE A 91 3.00 -2.17 9.40
C ILE A 91 1.51 -2.14 9.07
N GLN A 92 0.67 -2.38 10.07
CA GLN A 92 -0.76 -2.12 9.98
C GLN A 92 -1.02 -0.66 10.35
N MET A 93 -1.80 0.01 9.50
CA MET A 93 -2.26 1.36 9.78
C MET A 93 -3.78 1.46 9.63
N ARG A 94 -4.40 2.40 10.37
CA ARG A 94 -5.84 2.69 10.31
C ARG A 94 -6.12 4.19 10.42
N ILE A 95 -7.19 4.67 9.81
CA ILE A 95 -7.75 6.00 10.08
C ILE A 95 -8.59 5.91 11.37
N GLN A 96 -8.42 6.87 12.27
CA GLN A 96 -9.20 6.99 13.51
C GLN A 96 -10.51 7.73 13.28
#